data_AF-A0A0D6M4Y0-F1
#
_entry.id   AF-A0A0D6M4Y0-F1
#
_cell.length_a   1.000
_cell.length_b   1.000
_cell.length_c   1.000
_cell.angle_alpha   90.00
_cell.angle_beta   90.00
_cell.angle_gamma   90.00
#
_symmetry.space_group_name_H-M   'P 1'
#
loop_
_entity.id
_entity.type
_entity.pdbx_description
1 polymer ?
#
loop_
_entity_poly.entity_id
_entity_poly.type
_entity_poly.pdbx_seq_one_letter_code
_entity_poly.pdbx_strand_id
1 'polypeptide(L)'
;MRLLKGTTTLDEATEPWGVKVERVEVKDVRLPVQLQRAMAAEAEAAREARAKLEKKKQRQILNPQRGLDRRIALVIVAEGEQKASRALKEAAEVIAESPSALQLRYLQTLNSIS
;
A
#
# COMPACT_ATOMS: atom_id res chain seq x y z
N MET A 1 -30.12 7.59 14.43
CA MET A 1 -31.07 8.73 14.45
C MET A 1 -30.82 9.48 15.75
N ARG A 2 -30.13 10.62 15.72
CA ARG A 2 -29.65 11.32 16.92
C ARG A 2 -30.67 12.41 17.26
N LEU A 3 -31.52 12.16 18.25
CA LEU A 3 -32.49 13.14 18.74
C LEU A 3 -31.71 14.29 19.39
N LEU A 4 -31.78 15.47 18.77
CA LEU A 4 -31.16 16.69 19.25
C LEU A 4 -31.88 17.12 20.55
N LYS A 5 -31.10 17.53 21.55
CA LYS A 5 -31.52 17.89 22.92
C LYS A 5 -32.41 19.14 23.03
N GLY A 6 -33.17 19.49 22.00
CA GLY A 6 -34.01 20.69 21.96
C GLY A 6 -35.39 20.51 22.58
N THR A 7 -35.86 19.26 22.73
CA THR A 7 -37.20 18.99 23.28
C THR A 7 -37.26 19.31 24.77
N THR A 8 -36.22 19.00 25.54
CA THR A 8 -36.21 19.20 27.00
C THR A 8 -36.27 20.68 27.39
N THR A 9 -35.55 21.56 26.68
CA THR A 9 -35.54 22.99 26.99
C THR A 9 -36.86 23.70 26.65
N LEU A 10 -37.60 23.18 25.66
CA LEU A 10 -38.86 23.77 25.23
C LEU A 10 -40.06 23.22 26.02
N ASP A 11 -40.03 21.95 26.42
CA ASP A 11 -41.09 21.32 27.22
C ASP A 11 -41.14 21.92 28.65
N GLU A 12 -39.99 22.13 29.29
CA GLU A 12 -39.88 22.81 30.60
C GLU A 12 -40.45 24.24 30.58
N ALA A 13 -40.31 24.96 29.46
CA ALA A 13 -40.79 26.34 29.33
C ALA A 13 -42.32 26.44 29.11
N THR A 14 -42.97 25.37 28.63
CA THR A 14 -44.41 25.34 28.32
C THR A 14 -45.27 24.69 29.41
N GLU A 15 -44.63 24.09 30.42
CA GLU A 15 -45.28 23.43 31.56
C GLU A 15 -46.19 24.35 32.40
N PRO A 16 -45.84 25.62 32.67
CA PRO A 16 -46.74 26.55 33.37
C PRO A 16 -48.04 26.84 32.63
N TRP A 17 -48.08 26.59 31.32
CA TRP A 17 -49.26 26.77 30.47
C TRP A 17 -50.00 25.45 30.21
N GLY A 18 -49.56 24.34 30.83
CA GLY A 18 -50.17 23.02 30.67
C GLY A 18 -50.04 22.42 29.27
N VAL A 19 -49.10 22.91 28.45
CA VAL A 19 -48.90 22.45 27.07
C VAL A 19 -47.68 21.54 27.01
N LYS A 20 -47.88 20.32 26.49
CA LYS A 20 -46.82 19.31 26.32
C LYS A 20 -46.28 19.33 24.89
N VAL A 21 -44.96 19.46 24.73
CA VAL A 21 -44.31 19.56 23.41
C VAL A 21 -43.86 18.17 22.94
N GLU A 22 -44.60 17.56 22.02
CA GLU A 22 -44.29 16.20 21.54
C GLU A 22 -43.15 16.14 20.50
N ARG A 23 -43.03 17.16 19.65
CA ARG A 23 -42.05 17.17 18.55
C ARG A 23 -41.65 18.58 18.16
N VAL A 24 -40.35 18.81 18.08
CA VAL A 24 -39.77 20.07 17.58
C VAL A 24 -39.07 19.78 16.26
N GLU A 25 -39.55 20.40 15.19
CA GLU A 25 -38.95 20.33 13.86
C GLU A 25 -38.53 21.73 13.42
N VAL A 26 -37.28 21.86 12.98
CA VAL A 26 -36.79 23.10 12.39
C VAL A 26 -37.24 23.13 10.94
N LYS A 27 -38.17 24.02 10.60
CA LYS A 27 -38.75 24.12 9.25
C LYS A 27 -37.81 24.74 8.22
N ASP A 28 -37.04 25.76 8.59
CA ASP A 28 -36.18 26.45 7.63
C ASP A 28 -34.97 27.06 8.31
N VAL A 29 -33.78 26.77 7.78
CA VAL A 29 -32.52 27.39 8.20
C VAL A 29 -31.89 28.02 6.97
N ARG A 30 -31.85 29.35 6.91
CA ARG A 30 -31.25 30.08 5.79
C ARG A 30 -29.79 30.37 6.09
N LEU A 31 -28.90 29.63 5.45
CA LEU A 31 -27.46 29.95 5.49
C LEU A 31 -27.13 30.97 4.40
N PRO A 32 -26.33 32.01 4.69
CA PRO A 32 -25.80 32.91 3.68
C PRO A 32 -25.07 32.15 2.55
N VAL A 33 -25.31 32.54 1.29
CA VAL A 33 -24.80 31.84 0.09
C VAL A 33 -23.27 31.70 0.08
N GLN A 34 -22.55 32.66 0.64
CA GLN A 34 -21.08 32.63 0.73
C GLN A 34 -20.60 31.46 1.62
N LEU A 35 -21.26 31.23 2.76
CA LEU A 35 -20.92 30.13 3.67
C LEU A 35 -21.28 28.77 3.07
N GLN A 36 -22.41 28.66 2.36
CA GLN A 36 -22.78 27.42 1.68
C GLN A 36 -21.75 27.03 0.62
N ARG A 37 -21.25 27.99 -0.16
CA ARG A 37 -20.21 27.76 -1.17
C ARG A 37 -18.88 27.37 -0.53
N ALA A 38 -18.45 28.07 0.53
CA ALA A 38 -17.23 27.73 1.25
C ALA A 38 -17.29 26.32 1.84
N MET A 39 -18.42 25.95 2.46
CA MET A 39 -18.65 24.63 3.03
C MET A 39 -18.70 23.53 1.96
N ALA A 40 -19.30 23.80 0.80
CA ALA A 40 -19.31 22.86 -0.32
C ALA A 40 -17.89 22.60 -0.84
N ALA A 41 -17.08 23.64 -1.03
CA ALA A 41 -15.69 23.52 -1.46
C ALA A 41 -14.83 22.77 -0.43
N GLU A 42 -15.00 23.06 0.87
CA GLU A 42 -14.30 22.37 1.94
C GLU A 42 -14.73 20.90 2.05
N ALA A 43 -16.03 20.61 1.88
CA ALA A 43 -16.55 19.24 1.88
C ALA A 43 -16.04 18.43 0.68
N GLU A 44 -15.92 19.04 -0.50
CA GLU A 44 -15.35 18.40 -1.70
C GLU A 44 -13.85 18.11 -1.51
N ALA A 45 -13.07 19.07 -1.02
CA ALA A 45 -11.66 18.88 -0.68
C ALA A 45 -11.47 17.76 0.37
N ALA A 46 -12.32 17.73 1.40
CA ALA A 46 -12.28 16.69 2.42
C ALA A 46 -12.62 15.30 1.85
N ARG A 47 -13.55 15.20 0.89
CA ARG A 47 -13.88 13.94 0.19
C ARG A 47 -12.72 13.45 -0.65
N GLU A 48 -12.09 14.32 -1.43
CA GLU A 48 -10.93 13.96 -2.24
C GLU A 48 -9.74 13.51 -1.40
N ALA A 49 -9.45 14.23 -0.32
CA ALA A 49 -8.39 13.88 0.61
C ALA A 49 -8.64 12.49 1.23
N ARG A 50 -9.88 12.22 1.68
CA ARG A 50 -10.29 10.91 2.19
C ARG A 50 -10.17 9.82 1.12
N ALA A 51 -10.57 10.08 -0.12
CA ALA A 51 -10.46 9.12 -1.23
C ALA A 51 -8.99 8.78 -1.54
N LYS A 52 -8.08 9.76 -1.52
CA LYS A 52 -6.64 9.53 -1.67
C LYS A 52 -6.08 8.68 -0.53
N LEU A 53 -6.55 8.90 0.70
CA LEU A 53 -6.12 8.16 1.88
C LEU A 53 -6.58 6.70 1.83
N GLU A 54 -7.84 6.45 1.48
CA GLU A 54 -8.37 5.10 1.27
C GLU A 54 -7.65 4.38 0.12
N LYS A 55 -7.40 5.08 -1.00
CA LYS A 55 -6.61 4.52 -2.12
C LYS A 55 -5.17 4.19 -1.69
N LYS A 56 -4.55 5.01 -0.86
CA LYS A 56 -3.20 4.78 -0.31
C LYS A 56 -3.20 3.59 0.66
N LYS A 57 -4.20 3.52 1.55
CA LYS A 57 -4.42 2.42 2.50
C LYS A 57 -4.65 1.11 1.75
N GLN A 58 -5.50 1.11 0.73
CA GLN A 58 -5.78 -0.04 -0.13
C GLN A 58 -4.53 -0.53 -0.87
N ARG A 59 -3.71 0.39 -1.40
CA ARG A 59 -2.42 0.03 -2.03
C ARG A 59 -1.43 -0.59 -1.05
N GLN A 60 -1.46 -0.15 0.21
CA GLN A 60 -0.59 -0.66 1.27
C GLN A 60 -1.04 -2.06 1.73
N ILE A 61 -2.35 -2.30 1.82
CA ILE A 61 -2.92 -3.63 2.12
C ILE A 61 -2.67 -4.63 0.98
N LEU A 62 -2.74 -4.19 -0.27
CA LEU A 62 -2.58 -5.07 -1.44
C LEU A 62 -1.12 -5.47 -1.73
N ASN A 63 -0.12 -4.85 -1.10
CA ASN A 63 1.30 -5.18 -1.35
C ASN A 63 2.16 -5.31 -0.09
N PRO A 64 1.91 -6.33 0.74
CA PRO A 64 2.77 -6.62 1.89
C PRO A 64 4.16 -7.13 1.50
N GLN A 65 4.35 -7.68 0.28
CA GLN A 65 5.56 -8.41 -0.12
C GLN A 65 6.54 -7.64 -1.02
N ARG A 66 6.25 -6.40 -1.45
CA ARG A 66 7.11 -5.65 -2.40
C ARG A 66 8.55 -5.42 -1.95
N GLY A 67 8.79 -5.38 -0.64
CA GLY A 67 10.15 -5.30 -0.10
C GLY A 67 10.86 -6.65 -0.07
N LEU A 68 10.09 -7.74 0.03
CA LEU A 68 10.59 -9.11 0.09
C LEU A 68 11.04 -9.58 -1.30
N ASP A 69 10.24 -9.30 -2.34
CA ASP A 69 10.54 -9.74 -3.72
C ASP A 69 11.91 -9.24 -4.19
N ARG A 70 12.21 -7.96 -3.95
CA ARG A 70 13.50 -7.37 -4.34
C ARG A 70 14.67 -7.94 -3.55
N ARG A 71 14.48 -8.20 -2.24
CA ARG A 71 15.53 -8.80 -1.40
C ARG A 71 15.79 -10.24 -1.78
N ILE A 72 14.75 -11.03 -2.00
CA ILE A 72 14.86 -12.43 -2.45
C ILE A 72 15.56 -12.48 -3.82
N ALA A 73 15.18 -11.60 -4.75
CA ALA A 73 15.85 -11.52 -6.06
C ALA A 73 17.34 -11.20 -5.94
N LEU A 74 17.72 -10.23 -5.10
CA LEU A 74 19.13 -9.88 -4.87
C LEU A 74 19.92 -11.03 -4.24
N VAL A 75 19.33 -11.75 -3.27
CA VAL A 75 19.95 -12.91 -2.63
C VAL A 75 20.18 -14.03 -3.64
N ILE A 76 19.19 -14.34 -4.48
CA ILE A 76 19.31 -15.38 -5.52
C ILE A 76 20.42 -15.06 -6.52
N VAL A 77 20.51 -13.80 -6.96
CA VAL A 77 21.59 -13.35 -7.86
C VAL A 77 22.95 -13.50 -7.18
N ALA A 78 23.10 -13.00 -5.96
CA ALA A 78 24.35 -13.08 -5.22
C ALA A 78 24.79 -14.54 -4.96
N GLU A 79 23.85 -15.43 -4.58
CA GLU A 79 24.13 -16.86 -4.41
C GLU A 79 24.50 -17.54 -5.73
N GLY A 80 23.86 -17.15 -6.84
CA GLY A 80 24.17 -17.65 -8.17
C GLY A 80 25.60 -17.30 -8.59
N GLU A 81 25.99 -16.03 -8.42
CA GLU A 81 27.34 -15.56 -8.71
C GLU A 81 28.40 -16.23 -7.84
N GLN A 82 28.12 -16.42 -6.55
CA GLN A 82 29.04 -17.10 -5.62
C GLN A 82 29.24 -18.57 -6.03
N LYS A 83 28.15 -19.30 -6.32
CA LYS A 83 28.23 -20.70 -6.76
C LYS A 83 29.00 -20.84 -8.08
N ALA A 84 28.75 -19.95 -9.05
CA ALA A 84 29.48 -19.94 -10.31
C ALA A 84 30.98 -19.67 -10.11
N SER A 85 31.34 -18.67 -9.29
CA SER A 85 32.74 -18.38 -8.97
C SER A 85 33.44 -19.55 -8.30
N ARG A 86 32.74 -20.24 -7.39
CA ARG A 86 33.30 -21.39 -6.67
C ARG A 86 33.55 -22.57 -7.60
N ALA A 87 32.61 -22.87 -8.48
CA ALA A 87 32.77 -23.91 -9.49
C ALA A 87 33.92 -23.61 -10.46
N LEU A 88 34.07 -22.34 -10.89
CA LEU A 88 35.19 -21.93 -11.74
C LEU A 88 36.55 -22.05 -11.04
N LYS A 89 36.63 -21.68 -9.75
CA LYS A 89 37.83 -21.85 -8.93
C LYS A 89 38.21 -23.32 -8.84
N GLU A 90 37.28 -24.19 -8.48
CA GLU A 90 37.51 -25.63 -8.37
C GLU A 90 37.97 -26.23 -9.71
N ALA A 91 37.33 -25.85 -10.82
CA ALA A 91 37.76 -26.28 -12.15
C ALA A 91 39.18 -25.80 -12.48
N ALA A 92 39.53 -24.55 -12.13
CA ALA A 92 40.86 -24.02 -12.34
C ALA A 92 41.92 -24.75 -11.49
N GLU A 93 41.60 -25.08 -10.23
CA GLU A 93 42.48 -25.87 -9.35
C GLU A 93 42.73 -27.28 -9.91
N VAL A 94 41.68 -27.98 -10.34
CA VAL A 94 41.79 -29.31 -10.96
C VAL A 94 42.62 -29.26 -12.26
N ILE A 95 42.45 -28.20 -13.05
CA ILE A 95 43.24 -27.98 -14.27
C ILE A 95 44.71 -27.70 -13.92
N ALA A 96 44.98 -26.94 -12.85
CA ALA A 96 46.33 -26.64 -12.39
C ALA A 96 47.05 -27.90 -11.88
N GLU A 97 46.34 -28.80 -11.20
CA GLU A 97 46.87 -30.08 -10.75
C GLU A 97 47.15 -31.07 -11.89
N SER A 98 46.37 -31.00 -12.98
CA SER A 98 46.54 -31.89 -14.14
C SER A 98 46.65 -31.12 -15.46
N PRO A 99 47.83 -30.56 -15.80
CA PRO A 99 48.07 -29.82 -17.04
C PRO A 99 47.78 -30.64 -18.31
N SER A 100 47.94 -31.97 -18.24
CA SER A 100 47.66 -32.92 -19.32
C SER A 100 46.16 -32.98 -19.68
N ALA A 101 45.27 -32.65 -18.75
CA ALA A 101 43.82 -32.65 -18.97
C ALA A 101 43.39 -31.59 -20.00
N LEU A 102 44.07 -30.44 -20.06
CA LEU A 102 43.83 -29.41 -21.07
C LEU A 102 44.17 -29.91 -22.48
N GLN A 103 45.29 -30.62 -22.62
CA GLN A 103 45.71 -31.19 -23.91
C GLN A 103 44.74 -32.27 -24.39
N LEU A 104 44.27 -33.14 -23.50
CA LEU A 104 43.24 -34.13 -23.84
C LEU A 104 41.91 -33.47 -24.22
N ARG A 105 41.48 -32.44 -23.49
CA ARG A 105 40.25 -31.70 -23.82
C ARG A 105 40.37 -30.95 -25.15
N TYR A 106 41.53 -30.37 -25.44
CA TYR A 106 41.83 -29.75 -26.74
C TYR A 106 41.75 -30.77 -27.89
N LEU A 107 42.37 -31.94 -27.74
CA LEU A 107 42.27 -33.04 -28.71
C LEU A 107 40.83 -33.53 -28.88
N GLN A 108 40.05 -33.64 -27.79
CA GLN A 108 38.64 -34.01 -27.86
C GLN A 108 37.80 -32.97 -28.61
N THR A 109 38.04 -31.67 -28.39
CA THR A 109 37.32 -30.62 -29.12
C THR A 109 37.64 -30.63 -30.61
N LEU A 110 38.89 -30.89 -31.00
CA LEU A 110 39.27 -31.01 -32.41
C LEU A 110 38.59 -32.20 -33.10
N ASN A 111 38.45 -33.32 -32.40
CA ASN A 111 37.75 -34.49 -32.93
C ASN A 111 36.23 -34.30 -33.01
N SER A 112 35.65 -33.43 -32.18
CA SER A 112 34.20 -33.16 -32.20
C SER A 112 33.75 -32.20 -33.30
N ILE A 113 34.69 -31.51 -33.95
CA ILE A 113 34.43 -30.51 -34.99
C ILE A 113 34.72 -31.07 -36.41
N SER A 114 35.35 -32.25 -36.50
CA SER A 114 35.58 -32.97 -37.77
C SER A 114 34.47 -33.96 -38.09
#